data_AF-A0A7C6S2G7-F1
#
_entry.id   AF-A0A7C6S2G7-F1
#
_cell.length_a   1.000
_cell.length_b   1.000
_cell.length_c   1.000
_cell.angle_alpha   90.00
_cell.angle_beta   90.00
_cell.angle_gamma   90.00
#
_symmetry.space_group_name_H-M   'P 1'
#
loop_
_entity.id
_entity.type
_entity.pdbx_description
1 polymer ?
#
loop_
_entity_poly.entity_id
_entity_poly.type
_entity_poly.pdbx_seq_one_letter_code
_entity_poly.pdbx_strand_id
1 'polypeptide(L)'
;MSTKCPLCGDSKSDDSLFCANCTEKLNSEYEVDVPTAESSEEHTDNIAPNSKDKTEETNQPTPEEEKRDKKPSQDELQGGDEASDQSEVEDDSHTAQPAIEERRKIVAAPSFDKKAWKRQREDKRTDSDKTLYQLSKERKGNKTLAIVSIIIVLVLALAASLYVYNNNVISANLERSAWEVAQRENTVDGYLIYMNAYPQGTFFDEAYSSINQLRSREEQAFENLKTSENTIEFTDFLERYPKSPFLRLVKSRLDSLMWQSSLKENTAEAYTHYIDQANSQVILGNYIGQAEKRYKML
;
A
#
# COMPACT_ATOMS: atom_id res chain seq x y z
N MET A 1 39.10 -2.50 18.54
CA MET A 1 38.10 -3.27 19.31
C MET A 1 37.16 -2.28 19.96
N SER A 2 35.84 -2.48 19.89
CA SER A 2 34.88 -1.56 20.53
C SER A 2 35.00 -1.71 22.05
N THR A 3 35.28 -0.61 22.75
CA THR A 3 35.33 -0.55 24.23
C THR A 3 33.95 -0.32 24.85
N LYS A 4 32.89 -0.29 24.04
CA LYS A 4 31.51 -0.08 24.50
C LYS A 4 30.67 -1.35 24.42
N CYS A 5 29.90 -1.58 25.47
CA CYS A 5 28.93 -2.66 25.59
C CYS A 5 27.76 -2.43 24.62
N PRO A 6 27.39 -3.42 23.78
CA PRO A 6 26.31 -3.27 22.80
C PRO A 6 24.91 -3.22 23.43
N LEU A 7 24.74 -3.67 24.68
CA LEU A 7 23.44 -3.74 25.34
C LEU A 7 23.06 -2.45 26.07
N CYS A 8 24.03 -1.82 26.74
CA CYS A 8 23.79 -0.62 27.55
C CYS A 8 24.63 0.61 27.15
N GLY A 9 25.66 0.43 26.34
CA GLY A 9 26.57 1.51 25.93
C GLY A 9 27.73 1.81 26.90
N ASP A 10 27.79 1.15 28.06
CA ASP A 10 28.85 1.35 29.05
C ASP A 10 30.20 0.78 28.62
N SER A 11 31.28 1.21 29.27
CA SER A 11 32.62 0.68 29.00
C SER A 11 32.73 -0.80 29.40
N LYS A 12 33.35 -1.59 28.53
CA LYS A 12 33.70 -2.99 28.77
C LYS A 12 35.21 -3.21 28.63
N SER A 13 35.72 -4.29 29.20
CA SER A 13 37.08 -4.78 28.95
C SER A 13 37.25 -5.20 27.49
N ASP A 14 38.49 -5.12 26.99
CA ASP A 14 38.81 -5.51 25.61
C ASP A 14 38.55 -7.01 25.36
N ASP A 15 38.76 -7.84 26.38
CA ASP A 15 38.62 -9.30 26.31
C ASP A 15 37.18 -9.81 26.58
N SER A 16 36.22 -8.93 26.87
CA SER A 16 34.85 -9.32 27.20
C SER A 16 33.84 -8.78 26.19
N LEU A 17 32.80 -9.55 25.88
CA LEU A 17 31.78 -9.16 24.89
C LEU A 17 30.78 -8.14 25.45
N PHE A 18 30.49 -8.19 26.75
CA PHE A 18 29.56 -7.31 27.46
C PHE A 18 30.22 -6.70 28.70
N CYS A 19 29.62 -5.66 29.28
CA CYS A 19 30.05 -5.15 30.58
C CYS A 19 29.64 -6.11 31.71
N ALA A 20 30.26 -5.97 32.89
CA ALA A 20 30.00 -6.85 34.04
C ALA A 20 28.51 -6.88 34.41
N ASN A 21 27.86 -5.72 34.41
CA ASN A 21 26.44 -5.57 34.81
C ASN A 21 25.48 -6.29 33.86
N CYS A 22 25.70 -6.17 32.54
CA CYS A 22 24.87 -6.89 31.56
C CYS A 22 25.14 -8.40 31.56
N THR A 23 26.38 -8.82 31.83
CA THR A 23 26.74 -10.24 31.91
C THR A 23 26.06 -10.91 33.09
N GLU A 24 26.08 -10.26 34.26
CA GLU A 24 25.38 -10.74 35.46
C GLU A 24 23.87 -10.83 35.23
N LYS A 25 23.28 -9.80 34.61
CA LYS A 25 21.84 -9.79 34.32
C LYS A 25 21.43 -10.93 33.39
N LEU A 26 22.20 -11.19 32.33
CA LEU A 26 21.97 -12.32 31.41
C LEU A 26 22.02 -13.67 32.12
N ASN A 27 23.02 -13.85 32.99
CA ASN A 27 23.19 -15.11 33.72
C ASN A 27 22.13 -15.30 34.81
N SER A 28 21.59 -14.22 35.39
CA SER A 28 20.55 -14.28 36.42
C SER A 28 19.12 -14.46 35.88
N GLU A 29 18.82 -13.93 34.68
CA GLU A 29 17.48 -14.03 34.08
C GLU A 29 17.29 -15.29 33.21
N TYR A 30 18.39 -15.92 32.78
CA TYR A 30 18.38 -17.10 31.92
C TYR A 30 19.32 -18.18 32.46
N GLU A 31 19.06 -18.70 33.65
CA GLU A 31 19.72 -19.91 34.12
C GLU A 31 19.06 -21.13 33.46
N VAL A 32 19.63 -21.57 32.33
CA VAL A 32 19.35 -22.88 31.76
C VAL A 32 20.44 -23.81 32.28
N ASP A 33 20.11 -24.64 33.28
CA ASP A 33 20.95 -25.74 33.72
C ASP A 33 21.21 -26.68 32.54
N VAL A 34 22.40 -26.58 31.94
CA VAL A 34 22.87 -27.56 30.97
C VAL A 34 23.63 -28.63 31.75
N PRO A 35 23.16 -29.89 31.79
CA PRO A 35 23.93 -30.97 32.41
C PRO A 35 25.24 -31.13 31.65
N THR A 36 26.36 -30.91 32.34
CA THR A 36 27.69 -31.28 31.88
C THR A 36 27.77 -32.79 31.70
N ALA A 37 27.77 -33.23 30.44
CA ALA A 37 28.19 -34.57 30.08
C ALA A 37 29.72 -34.59 30.03
N GLU A 38 30.34 -35.15 31.07
CA GLU A 38 31.73 -35.58 31.02
C GLU A 38 31.89 -36.79 30.08
N SER A 39 32.89 -36.65 29.21
CA SER A 39 33.74 -37.68 28.59
C SER A 39 33.11 -38.94 27.97
N SER A 40 33.34 -39.11 26.66
CA SER A 40 34.30 -40.13 26.17
C SER A 40 34.46 -40.08 24.64
N GLU A 41 35.70 -39.82 24.22
CA GLU A 41 36.42 -40.45 23.08
C GLU A 41 35.93 -40.11 21.65
N GLU A 42 36.60 -39.19 20.94
CA GLU A 42 37.80 -39.41 20.11
C GLU A 42 37.53 -40.24 18.84
N HIS A 43 37.23 -39.55 17.73
CA HIS A 43 37.86 -39.91 16.45
C HIS A 43 37.92 -38.71 15.51
N THR A 44 39.15 -38.42 15.08
CA THR A 44 39.50 -37.53 13.98
C THR A 44 38.92 -38.11 12.67
N ASP A 45 38.52 -37.31 11.68
CA ASP A 45 39.46 -36.87 10.67
C ASP A 45 38.93 -35.67 9.86
N ASN A 46 39.91 -34.85 9.51
CA ASN A 46 39.85 -33.68 8.64
C ASN A 46 39.35 -34.01 7.22
N ILE A 47 38.60 -33.08 6.62
CA ILE A 47 38.91 -32.46 5.30
C ILE A 47 38.11 -31.16 5.20
N ALA A 48 38.83 -30.05 5.05
CA ALA A 48 38.31 -28.74 4.65
C ALA A 48 38.60 -28.50 3.15
N PRO A 49 38.36 -27.31 2.58
CA PRO A 49 37.10 -26.91 1.96
C PRO A 49 37.30 -26.59 0.46
N ASN A 50 36.22 -26.47 -0.32
CA ASN A 50 36.33 -25.68 -1.55
C ASN A 50 35.08 -24.84 -1.82
N SER A 51 35.32 -23.55 -1.89
CA SER A 51 34.47 -22.47 -2.37
C SER A 51 34.50 -22.45 -3.90
N LYS A 52 33.38 -22.07 -4.54
CA LYS A 52 33.31 -21.15 -5.70
C LYS A 52 31.85 -20.93 -6.14
N ASP A 53 31.33 -19.80 -5.69
CA ASP A 53 30.80 -18.66 -6.45
C ASP A 53 30.04 -18.84 -7.80
N LYS A 54 29.01 -17.98 -7.91
CA LYS A 54 28.39 -17.32 -9.08
C LYS A 54 27.14 -17.86 -9.84
N THR A 55 26.03 -17.15 -9.57
CA THR A 55 25.09 -16.41 -10.47
C THR A 55 24.47 -17.05 -11.74
N GLU A 56 23.14 -17.23 -11.68
CA GLU A 56 22.07 -16.45 -12.37
C GLU A 56 22.10 -16.21 -13.90
N GLU A 57 21.09 -16.75 -14.62
CA GLU A 57 20.10 -16.08 -15.52
C GLU A 57 19.38 -17.15 -16.37
N THR A 58 18.08 -17.36 -16.19
CA THR A 58 16.94 -16.72 -16.89
C THR A 58 16.76 -17.20 -18.33
N ASN A 59 15.64 -17.87 -18.60
CA ASN A 59 14.79 -17.56 -19.76
C ASN A 59 13.40 -18.21 -19.62
N GLN A 60 12.37 -17.35 -19.68
CA GLN A 60 10.96 -17.69 -19.88
C GLN A 60 10.73 -18.14 -21.34
N PRO A 61 9.59 -18.81 -21.59
CA PRO A 61 8.70 -18.30 -22.63
C PRO A 61 7.23 -18.17 -22.18
N THR A 62 6.60 -17.17 -22.79
CA THR A 62 5.19 -16.75 -22.77
C THR A 62 4.21 -17.79 -23.33
N PRO A 63 2.90 -17.69 -23.01
CA PRO A 63 1.89 -18.71 -23.34
C PRO A 63 1.01 -18.37 -24.55
N GLU A 64 0.59 -19.41 -25.28
CA GLU A 64 -0.45 -19.38 -26.33
C GLU A 64 -1.84 -19.74 -25.77
N GLU A 65 -2.85 -19.10 -26.36
CA GLU A 65 -4.26 -19.04 -25.99
C GLU A 65 -5.06 -20.33 -26.28
N GLU A 66 -6.04 -20.63 -25.42
CA GLU A 66 -7.12 -21.59 -25.71
C GLU A 66 -8.47 -20.86 -25.86
N LYS A 67 -9.12 -21.10 -26.99
CA LYS A 67 -10.45 -20.61 -27.36
C LYS A 67 -11.55 -21.39 -26.64
N ARG A 68 -12.64 -20.71 -26.25
CA ARG A 68 -13.95 -21.35 -26.07
C ARG A 68 -15.10 -20.46 -26.51
N ASP A 69 -15.85 -20.93 -27.50
CA ASP A 69 -17.14 -20.41 -27.95
C ASP A 69 -18.29 -20.81 -27.01
N LYS A 70 -19.23 -19.89 -26.73
CA LYS A 70 -20.68 -20.03 -27.01
C LYS A 70 -21.52 -18.83 -26.50
N LYS A 71 -22.40 -18.35 -27.39
CA LYS A 71 -23.55 -17.43 -27.21
C LYS A 71 -24.85 -18.27 -27.32
N PRO A 72 -26.10 -17.73 -27.36
CA PRO A 72 -26.81 -16.64 -26.63
C PRO A 72 -28.10 -17.13 -25.93
N SER A 73 -28.73 -16.27 -25.12
CA SER A 73 -30.20 -16.12 -25.15
C SER A 73 -30.62 -14.75 -24.62
N GLN A 74 -31.53 -14.13 -25.36
CA GLN A 74 -32.31 -12.93 -25.05
C GLN A 74 -33.67 -13.37 -24.51
N ASP A 75 -34.30 -12.56 -23.67
CA ASP A 75 -35.75 -12.33 -23.71
C ASP A 75 -36.09 -10.99 -23.04
N GLU A 76 -37.03 -10.30 -23.68
CA GLU A 76 -37.51 -8.93 -23.47
C GLU A 76 -38.43 -8.77 -22.25
N LEU A 77 -38.65 -7.53 -21.78
CA LEU A 77 -40.01 -6.92 -21.72
C LEU A 77 -39.98 -5.41 -21.39
N GLN A 78 -40.28 -4.61 -22.43
CA GLN A 78 -41.34 -3.60 -22.55
C GLN A 78 -41.62 -2.46 -21.53
N GLY A 79 -41.80 -1.25 -22.11
CA GLY A 79 -42.53 -0.07 -21.60
C GLY A 79 -41.69 1.21 -21.76
N GLY A 80 -42.02 2.26 -22.53
CA GLY A 80 -43.28 2.79 -23.05
C GLY A 80 -43.42 4.24 -22.57
N ASP A 81 -43.24 5.22 -23.49
CA ASP A 81 -43.72 6.62 -23.57
C ASP A 81 -43.73 7.50 -22.28
N GLU A 82 -43.45 8.82 -22.25
CA GLU A 82 -44.05 9.90 -23.02
C GLU A 82 -43.39 11.24 -22.60
N ALA A 83 -43.33 12.21 -23.50
CA ALA A 83 -42.87 13.57 -23.25
C ALA A 83 -44.01 14.46 -22.73
N SER A 84 -43.73 15.40 -21.83
CA SER A 84 -44.63 16.55 -21.56
C SER A 84 -43.85 17.72 -20.97
N ASP A 85 -43.80 18.78 -21.77
CA ASP A 85 -43.42 20.15 -21.46
C ASP A 85 -44.56 20.83 -20.66
N GLN A 86 -44.23 21.56 -19.60
CA GLN A 86 -45.16 22.48 -18.95
C GLN A 86 -44.45 23.62 -18.24
N SER A 87 -44.75 24.82 -18.74
CA SER A 87 -44.47 26.14 -18.22
C SER A 87 -45.34 26.49 -17.00
N GLU A 88 -44.75 27.14 -16.01
CA GLU A 88 -45.48 27.95 -15.02
C GLU A 88 -44.80 29.32 -14.87
N VAL A 89 -45.60 30.36 -15.12
CA VAL A 89 -45.33 31.77 -14.83
C VAL A 89 -46.35 32.17 -13.78
N GLU A 90 -45.89 32.66 -12.63
CA GLU A 90 -46.73 33.39 -11.68
C GLU A 90 -46.23 34.84 -11.51
N ASP A 91 -47.20 35.73 -11.60
CA ASP A 91 -47.21 37.17 -11.45
C ASP A 91 -47.65 37.50 -10.01
N ASP A 92 -47.08 38.53 -9.38
CA ASP A 92 -47.91 39.33 -8.46
C ASP A 92 -47.35 40.76 -8.20
N SER A 93 -48.03 41.71 -8.83
CA SER A 93 -48.62 42.96 -8.34
C SER A 93 -48.02 43.76 -7.14
N HIS A 94 -47.90 45.10 -7.32
CA HIS A 94 -48.81 46.08 -6.70
C HIS A 94 -48.47 47.55 -7.06
N THR A 95 -49.33 48.14 -7.90
CA THR A 95 -50.13 49.37 -7.74
C THR A 95 -49.62 50.54 -6.87
N ALA A 96 -49.56 51.75 -7.45
CA ALA A 96 -50.52 52.85 -7.22
C ALA A 96 -50.09 54.19 -7.86
N GLN A 97 -51.02 54.82 -8.59
CA GLN A 97 -50.98 56.23 -9.04
C GLN A 97 -51.54 57.16 -7.92
N PRO A 98 -51.52 58.52 -8.03
CA PRO A 98 -52.45 59.24 -8.92
C PRO A 98 -51.92 60.54 -9.56
N ALA A 99 -52.73 61.04 -10.49
CA ALA A 99 -52.60 62.20 -11.35
C ALA A 99 -52.68 63.58 -10.64
N ILE A 100 -52.31 64.66 -11.36
CA ILE A 100 -53.15 65.84 -11.70
C ILE A 100 -52.26 66.96 -12.29
N GLU A 101 -52.65 67.42 -13.50
CA GLU A 101 -52.76 68.81 -14.01
C GLU A 101 -51.73 69.89 -13.63
N GLU A 102 -51.20 70.64 -14.62
CA GLU A 102 -51.43 72.10 -14.76
C GLU A 102 -50.40 72.82 -15.67
N ARG A 103 -50.93 73.30 -16.80
CA ARG A 103 -50.55 74.47 -17.62
C ARG A 103 -49.51 75.45 -17.02
N ARG A 104 -48.36 75.65 -17.69
CA ARG A 104 -47.52 76.87 -17.52
C ARG A 104 -47.10 77.56 -18.83
N LYS A 105 -47.74 78.72 -18.99
CA LYS A 105 -47.33 80.02 -19.54
C LYS A 105 -45.98 80.13 -20.27
N ILE A 106 -46.07 80.70 -21.48
CA ILE A 106 -44.98 81.28 -22.29
C ILE A 106 -44.29 82.39 -21.47
N VAL A 107 -42.97 82.29 -21.30
CA VAL A 107 -42.10 83.35 -20.76
C VAL A 107 -41.09 83.72 -21.85
N ALA A 108 -40.95 85.03 -22.10
CA ALA A 108 -40.03 85.58 -23.09
C ALA A 108 -38.57 85.27 -22.75
N ALA A 109 -37.77 84.94 -23.77
CA ALA A 109 -36.34 84.64 -23.62
C ALA A 109 -35.55 85.89 -23.18
N PRO A 110 -34.64 85.77 -22.19
CA PRO A 110 -33.74 86.85 -21.81
C PRO A 110 -32.67 87.08 -22.89
N SER A 111 -32.33 88.34 -23.13
CA SER A 111 -31.34 88.78 -24.12
C SER A 111 -29.95 88.20 -23.85
N PHE A 112 -29.33 87.63 -24.89
CA PHE A 112 -27.98 87.03 -24.85
C PHE A 112 -26.88 88.09 -24.72
N ASP A 113 -26.21 88.14 -23.55
CA ASP A 113 -25.05 89.01 -23.31
C ASP A 113 -23.76 88.37 -23.85
N LYS A 114 -23.26 88.91 -24.97
CA LYS A 114 -22.05 88.44 -25.66
C LYS A 114 -20.76 88.56 -24.83
N LYS A 115 -20.73 89.39 -23.77
CA LYS A 115 -19.54 89.53 -22.90
C LYS A 115 -19.42 88.42 -21.86
N ALA A 116 -20.53 87.88 -21.38
CA ALA A 116 -20.54 86.77 -20.43
C ALA A 116 -20.02 85.46 -21.05
N TRP A 117 -20.31 85.24 -22.34
CA TRP A 117 -19.87 84.04 -23.07
C TRP A 117 -18.36 84.02 -23.36
N LYS A 118 -17.69 85.18 -23.43
CA LYS A 118 -16.27 85.27 -23.73
C LYS A 118 -15.37 84.92 -22.52
N ARG A 119 -15.77 85.33 -21.31
CA ARG A 119 -15.07 84.97 -20.06
C ARG A 119 -15.14 83.48 -19.74
N GLN A 120 -16.27 82.84 -20.03
CA GLN A 120 -16.45 81.39 -19.81
C GLN A 120 -15.62 80.49 -20.74
N ARG A 121 -15.15 81.03 -21.87
CA ARG A 121 -14.40 80.29 -22.88
C ARG A 121 -12.88 80.38 -22.69
N GLU A 122 -12.39 81.42 -22.01
CA GLU A 122 -10.97 81.59 -21.72
C GLU A 122 -10.52 80.75 -20.51
N ASP A 123 -11.38 80.58 -19.50
CA ASP A 123 -11.10 79.75 -18.30
C ASP A 123 -11.05 78.24 -18.61
N LYS A 124 -11.75 77.79 -19.66
CA LYS A 124 -11.71 76.38 -20.11
C LYS A 124 -10.52 76.05 -21.02
N ARG A 125 -9.75 77.05 -21.46
CA ARG A 125 -8.62 76.82 -22.39
C ARG A 125 -7.31 76.52 -21.67
N THR A 126 -7.19 76.90 -20.39
CA THR A 126 -5.99 76.69 -19.58
C THR A 126 -5.92 75.33 -18.87
N ASP A 127 -6.98 74.52 -18.92
CA ASP A 127 -7.00 73.15 -18.35
C ASP A 127 -6.77 72.04 -19.40
N SER A 128 -6.75 72.38 -20.70
CA SER A 128 -6.64 71.40 -21.80
C SER A 128 -5.24 71.24 -22.42
N ASP A 129 -4.22 71.97 -21.94
CA ASP A 129 -2.83 71.80 -22.41
C ASP A 129 -2.02 70.78 -21.57
N LYS A 130 -2.70 69.74 -21.06
CA LYS A 130 -2.01 68.53 -20.58
C LYS A 130 -1.95 67.53 -21.72
N THR A 131 -0.77 67.42 -22.34
CA THR A 131 -0.48 66.43 -23.38
C THR A 131 -0.92 65.03 -22.96
N LEU A 132 -1.56 64.29 -23.87
CA LEU A 132 -2.09 62.93 -23.65
C LEU A 132 -1.08 61.94 -23.04
N TYR A 133 0.22 62.24 -23.19
CA TYR A 133 1.33 61.50 -22.59
C TYR A 133 1.48 61.72 -21.06
N GLN A 134 1.22 62.92 -20.54
CA GLN A 134 1.38 63.26 -19.11
C GLN A 134 0.23 62.75 -18.24
N LEU A 135 -1.02 62.79 -18.73
CA LEU A 135 -2.18 62.15 -18.05
C LEU A 135 -2.04 60.62 -17.94
N SER A 136 -1.23 60.02 -18.81
CA SER A 136 -0.98 58.58 -18.80
C SER A 136 0.04 58.14 -17.74
N LYS A 137 0.81 59.07 -17.15
CA LYS A 137 1.94 58.74 -16.26
C LYS A 137 1.60 58.87 -14.77
N GLU A 138 0.63 59.69 -14.38
CA GLU A 138 0.33 59.97 -12.96
C GLU A 138 -0.72 59.06 -12.29
N ARG A 139 -1.40 58.18 -13.04
CA ARG A 139 -2.38 57.24 -12.46
C ARG A 139 -2.17 55.79 -12.93
N LYS A 140 -0.91 55.40 -13.17
CA LYS A 140 -0.54 54.06 -13.66
C LYS A 140 0.33 53.22 -12.72
N GLY A 141 0.88 53.79 -11.64
CA GLY A 141 1.73 53.05 -10.70
C GLY A 141 0.96 52.11 -9.77
N ASN A 142 -0.17 52.55 -9.19
CA ASN A 142 -0.94 51.74 -8.24
C ASN A 142 -1.83 50.68 -8.91
N LYS A 143 -2.39 50.95 -10.10
CA LYS A 143 -3.25 49.99 -10.81
C LYS A 143 -2.47 48.80 -11.38
N THR A 144 -1.27 49.04 -11.90
CA THR A 144 -0.40 47.97 -12.41
C THR A 144 0.14 47.13 -11.26
N LEU A 145 0.52 47.75 -10.13
CA LEU A 145 0.88 47.05 -8.89
C LEU A 145 -0.29 46.23 -8.32
N ALA A 146 -1.52 46.77 -8.35
CA ALA A 146 -2.71 46.04 -7.92
C ALA A 146 -3.02 44.83 -8.82
N ILE A 147 -2.91 44.98 -10.14
CA ILE A 147 -3.07 43.89 -11.10
C ILE A 147 -2.00 42.82 -10.89
N VAL A 148 -0.73 43.21 -10.71
CA VAL A 148 0.37 42.29 -10.43
C VAL A 148 0.16 41.58 -9.08
N SER A 149 -0.30 42.28 -8.03
CA SER A 149 -0.63 41.63 -6.76
C SER A 149 -1.77 40.64 -6.87
N ILE A 150 -2.81 40.93 -7.68
CA ILE A 150 -3.91 40.00 -7.94
C ILE A 150 -3.39 38.77 -8.69
N ILE A 151 -2.54 38.95 -9.71
CA ILE A 151 -1.94 37.83 -10.46
C ILE A 151 -1.09 36.97 -9.52
N ILE A 152 -0.27 37.58 -8.66
CA ILE A 152 0.54 36.83 -7.68
C ILE A 152 -0.34 36.03 -6.73
N VAL A 153 -1.43 36.61 -6.21
CA VAL A 153 -2.39 35.90 -5.35
C VAL A 153 -3.06 34.74 -6.10
N LEU A 154 -3.44 34.94 -7.37
CA LEU A 154 -4.02 33.87 -8.19
C LEU A 154 -3.00 32.75 -8.46
N VAL A 155 -1.74 33.08 -8.72
CA VAL A 155 -0.67 32.09 -8.92
C VAL A 155 -0.41 31.30 -7.63
N LEU A 156 -0.37 31.97 -6.47
CA LEU A 156 -0.22 31.30 -5.17
C LEU A 156 -1.41 30.42 -4.83
N ALA A 157 -2.63 30.86 -5.14
CA ALA A 157 -3.84 30.06 -4.97
C ALA A 157 -3.80 28.81 -5.86
N LEU A 158 -3.43 28.95 -7.13
CA LEU A 158 -3.27 27.82 -8.05
C LEU A 158 -2.18 26.85 -7.59
N ALA A 159 -1.03 27.35 -7.14
CA ALA A 159 0.05 26.52 -6.60
C ALA A 159 -0.40 25.75 -5.35
N ALA A 160 -1.13 26.40 -4.43
CA ALA A 160 -1.68 25.75 -3.25
C ALA A 160 -2.73 24.68 -3.62
N SER A 161 -3.62 24.96 -4.58
CA SER A 161 -4.58 23.99 -5.09
C SER A 161 -3.90 22.78 -5.74
N LEU A 162 -2.85 23.00 -6.56
CA LEU A 162 -2.06 21.92 -7.16
C LEU A 162 -1.32 21.09 -6.10
N TYR A 163 -0.78 21.73 -5.06
CA TYR A 163 -0.13 21.05 -3.94
C TYR A 163 -1.12 20.16 -3.17
N VAL A 164 -2.30 20.68 -2.85
CA VAL A 164 -3.36 19.92 -2.15
C VAL A 164 -3.85 18.75 -3.03
N TYR A 165 -4.03 18.98 -4.33
CA TYR A 165 -4.43 17.93 -5.28
C TYR A 165 -3.37 16.82 -5.38
N ASN A 166 -2.10 17.19 -5.56
CA ASN A 166 -1.01 16.22 -5.67
C ASN A 166 -0.83 15.41 -4.37
N ASN A 167 -0.90 16.07 -3.22
CA ASN A 167 -0.64 15.40 -1.94
C ASN A 167 -1.77 14.49 -1.46
N ASN A 168 -3.03 14.74 -1.84
CA ASN A 168 -4.17 13.95 -1.34
C ASN A 168 -4.74 13.01 -2.40
N VAL A 169 -4.86 13.46 -3.66
CA VAL A 169 -5.56 12.68 -4.69
C VAL A 169 -4.64 11.61 -5.28
N ILE A 170 -3.38 11.95 -5.56
CA ILE A 170 -2.43 10.98 -6.12
C ILE A 170 -2.02 9.95 -5.07
N SER A 171 -1.76 10.38 -3.83
CA SER A 171 -1.44 9.47 -2.72
C SER A 171 -2.56 8.49 -2.42
N ALA A 172 -3.82 8.94 -2.37
CA ALA A 172 -4.97 8.06 -2.14
C ALA A 172 -5.20 7.07 -3.28
N ASN A 173 -4.94 7.46 -4.53
CA ASN A 173 -5.04 6.55 -5.68
C ASN A 173 -3.93 5.51 -5.69
N LEU A 174 -2.70 5.90 -5.33
CA LEU A 174 -1.57 4.97 -5.20
C LEU A 174 -1.79 3.98 -4.05
N GLU A 175 -2.32 4.46 -2.92
CA GLU A 175 -2.68 3.61 -1.79
C GLU A 175 -3.74 2.59 -2.19
N ARG A 176 -4.84 3.05 -2.82
CA ARG A 176 -5.92 2.16 -3.29
C ARG A 176 -5.38 1.09 -4.24
N SER A 177 -4.52 1.46 -5.19
CA SER A 177 -3.91 0.52 -6.11
C SER A 177 -3.03 -0.52 -5.39
N ALA A 178 -2.22 -0.08 -4.42
CA ALA A 178 -1.39 -0.98 -3.61
C ALA A 178 -2.25 -1.92 -2.74
N TRP A 179 -3.36 -1.41 -2.20
CA TRP A 179 -4.33 -2.21 -1.45
C TRP A 179 -5.00 -3.27 -2.32
N GLU A 180 -5.41 -2.93 -3.54
CA GLU A 180 -5.97 -3.90 -4.50
C GLU A 180 -4.97 -5.00 -4.87
N VAL A 181 -3.68 -4.67 -4.97
CA VAL A 181 -2.62 -5.66 -5.17
C VAL A 181 -2.53 -6.59 -3.96
N ALA A 182 -2.47 -6.05 -2.75
CA ALA A 182 -2.38 -6.83 -1.51
C ALA A 182 -3.58 -7.77 -1.34
N GLN A 183 -4.80 -7.28 -1.59
CA GLN A 183 -6.01 -8.11 -1.56
C GLN A 183 -6.01 -9.21 -2.63
N ARG A 184 -5.54 -8.90 -3.85
CA ARG A 184 -5.48 -9.88 -4.93
C ARG A 184 -4.47 -10.98 -4.65
N GLU A 185 -3.30 -10.63 -4.12
CA GLU A 185 -2.30 -11.60 -3.69
C GLU A 185 -2.78 -12.41 -2.49
N ASN A 186 -3.46 -11.75 -1.55
CA ASN A 186 -4.00 -12.34 -0.32
C ASN A 186 -2.97 -13.18 0.45
N THR A 187 -1.74 -12.68 0.51
CA THR A 187 -0.63 -13.30 1.24
C THR A 187 -0.17 -12.41 2.37
N VAL A 188 0.45 -13.01 3.39
CA VAL A 188 1.07 -12.24 4.49
C VAL A 188 2.10 -11.24 3.93
N ASP A 189 2.92 -11.67 2.98
CA ASP A 189 3.94 -10.82 2.34
C ASP A 189 3.30 -9.61 1.64
N GLY A 190 2.23 -9.81 0.86
CA GLY A 190 1.54 -8.74 0.14
C GLY A 190 0.92 -7.68 1.06
N TYR A 191 0.27 -8.11 2.15
CA TYR A 191 -0.26 -7.18 3.15
C TYR A 191 0.85 -6.45 3.92
N LEU A 192 1.97 -7.11 4.25
CA LEU A 192 3.11 -6.46 4.89
C LEU A 192 3.76 -5.40 3.99
N ILE A 193 3.87 -5.66 2.69
CA ILE A 193 4.35 -4.69 1.71
C ILE A 193 3.45 -3.45 1.71
N TYR A 194 2.13 -3.63 1.67
CA TYR A 194 1.17 -2.52 1.76
C TYR A 194 1.33 -1.74 3.07
N MET A 195 1.35 -2.40 4.23
CA MET A 195 1.46 -1.75 5.54
C MET A 195 2.78 -0.97 5.69
N ASN A 196 3.87 -1.47 5.11
CA ASN A 196 5.16 -0.78 5.12
C ASN A 196 5.17 0.44 4.19
N ALA A 197 4.50 0.36 3.04
CA ALA A 197 4.38 1.48 2.10
C ALA A 197 3.42 2.57 2.61
N TYR A 198 2.37 2.19 3.35
CA TYR A 198 1.35 3.09 3.88
C TYR A 198 1.11 2.87 5.39
N PRO A 199 2.03 3.27 6.29
CA PRO A 199 1.92 3.02 7.73
C PRO A 199 0.78 3.74 8.45
N GLN A 200 0.20 4.76 7.80
CA GLN A 200 -0.98 5.52 8.25
C GLN A 200 -2.09 5.43 7.20
N GLY A 201 -2.08 4.36 6.40
CA GLY A 201 -3.05 4.12 5.35
C GLY A 201 -4.44 3.83 5.90
N THR A 202 -5.45 4.12 5.08
CA THR A 202 -6.86 3.87 5.38
C THR A 202 -7.16 2.38 5.59
N PHE A 203 -6.44 1.49 4.89
CA PHE A 203 -6.65 0.03 4.96
C PHE A 203 -5.65 -0.68 5.89
N PHE A 204 -4.90 0.05 6.70
CA PHE A 204 -3.86 -0.54 7.57
C PHE A 204 -4.43 -1.58 8.54
N ASP A 205 -5.52 -1.24 9.23
CA ASP A 205 -6.17 -2.14 10.20
C ASP A 205 -6.77 -3.39 9.51
N GLU A 206 -7.30 -3.22 8.30
CA GLU A 206 -7.83 -4.32 7.50
C GLU A 206 -6.72 -5.26 7.03
N ALA A 207 -5.60 -4.71 6.54
CA ALA A 207 -4.41 -5.49 6.20
C ALA A 207 -3.88 -6.29 7.40
N TYR A 208 -3.82 -5.66 8.58
CA TYR A 208 -3.40 -6.32 9.81
C TYR A 208 -4.35 -7.45 10.21
N SER A 209 -5.67 -7.21 10.14
CA SER A 209 -6.68 -8.24 10.39
C SER A 209 -6.56 -9.42 9.42
N SER A 210 -6.35 -9.15 8.13
CA SER A 210 -6.16 -10.18 7.10
C SER A 210 -4.92 -11.03 7.36
N ILE A 211 -3.80 -10.42 7.78
CA ILE A 211 -2.60 -11.17 8.19
C ILE A 211 -2.91 -12.11 9.35
N ASN A 212 -3.60 -11.61 10.39
CA ASN A 212 -3.94 -12.43 11.56
C ASN A 212 -4.87 -13.58 11.19
N GLN A 213 -5.83 -13.35 10.29
CA GLN A 213 -6.73 -14.41 9.81
C GLN A 213 -5.98 -15.49 9.03
N LEU A 214 -5.03 -15.10 8.16
CA LEU A 214 -4.21 -16.04 7.41
C LEU A 214 -3.35 -16.89 8.35
N ARG A 215 -2.67 -16.27 9.32
CA ARG A 215 -1.86 -16.98 10.33
C ARG A 215 -2.70 -17.91 11.19
N SER A 216 -3.86 -17.44 11.66
CA SER A 216 -4.77 -18.26 12.46
C SER A 216 -5.26 -19.50 11.70
N ARG A 217 -5.54 -19.37 10.39
CA ARG A 217 -5.90 -20.52 9.54
C ARG A 217 -4.76 -21.52 9.40
N GLU A 218 -3.54 -21.04 9.22
CA GLU A 218 -2.34 -21.89 9.16
C GLU A 218 -2.13 -22.63 10.48
N GLU A 219 -2.16 -21.92 11.60
CA GLU A 219 -2.03 -22.49 12.94
C GLU A 219 -3.10 -23.55 13.21
N GLN A 220 -4.36 -23.26 12.88
CA GLN A 220 -5.45 -24.23 13.04
C GLN A 220 -5.23 -25.48 12.18
N ALA A 221 -4.74 -25.32 10.94
CA ALA A 221 -4.40 -26.46 10.10
C ALA A 221 -3.28 -27.31 10.74
N PHE A 222 -2.27 -26.67 11.33
CA PHE A 222 -1.21 -27.37 12.05
C PHE A 222 -1.71 -28.08 13.31
N GLU A 223 -2.58 -27.44 14.10
CA GLU A 223 -3.15 -28.05 15.31
C GLU A 223 -3.92 -29.33 14.98
N ASN A 224 -4.70 -29.35 13.89
CA ASN A 224 -5.42 -30.54 13.45
C ASN A 224 -4.47 -31.70 13.11
N LEU A 225 -3.28 -31.41 12.58
CA LEU A 225 -2.29 -32.44 12.25
C LEU A 225 -1.72 -33.14 13.48
N LYS A 226 -1.71 -32.49 14.65
CA LYS A 226 -1.13 -33.09 15.87
C LYS A 226 -1.85 -34.38 16.29
N THR A 227 -3.14 -34.48 15.98
CA THR A 227 -3.97 -35.66 16.26
C THR A 227 -4.20 -36.54 15.03
N SER A 228 -3.75 -36.09 13.85
CA SER A 228 -3.94 -36.83 12.61
C SER A 228 -2.91 -37.95 12.45
N GLU A 229 -3.37 -39.06 11.87
CA GLU A 229 -2.54 -40.18 11.40
C GLU A 229 -2.55 -40.29 9.87
N ASN A 230 -3.32 -39.44 9.19
CA ASN A 230 -3.48 -39.48 7.74
C ASN A 230 -2.33 -38.74 7.05
N THR A 231 -1.42 -39.47 6.40
CA THR A 231 -0.24 -38.91 5.74
C THR A 231 -0.57 -37.89 4.65
N ILE A 232 -1.75 -37.97 4.03
CA ILE A 232 -2.21 -37.02 3.00
C ILE A 232 -2.43 -35.62 3.57
N GLU A 233 -2.96 -35.51 4.79
CA GLU A 233 -3.19 -34.20 5.41
C GLU A 233 -1.86 -33.47 5.69
N PHE A 234 -0.81 -34.21 6.02
CA PHE A 234 0.53 -33.64 6.19
C PHE A 234 1.11 -33.17 4.85
N THR A 235 0.98 -33.95 3.77
CA THR A 235 1.47 -33.52 2.46
C THR A 235 0.72 -32.29 1.95
N ASP A 236 -0.60 -32.24 2.12
CA ASP A 236 -1.43 -31.08 1.77
C ASP A 236 -1.00 -29.83 2.53
N PHE A 237 -0.66 -29.97 3.81
CA PHE A 237 -0.14 -28.85 4.61
C PHE A 237 1.20 -28.34 4.07
N LEU A 238 2.12 -29.25 3.74
CA LEU A 238 3.45 -28.90 3.21
C LEU A 238 3.35 -28.20 1.85
N GLU A 239 2.39 -28.59 1.01
CA GLU A 239 2.13 -27.96 -0.28
C GLU A 239 1.48 -26.58 -0.10
N ARG A 240 0.48 -26.47 0.79
CA ARG A 240 -0.27 -25.23 1.01
C ARG A 240 0.53 -24.16 1.74
N TYR A 241 1.41 -24.55 2.65
CA TYR A 241 2.19 -23.63 3.48
C TYR A 241 3.71 -23.88 3.34
N PRO A 242 4.28 -23.66 2.14
CA PRO A 242 5.68 -24.01 1.83
C PRO A 242 6.72 -23.13 2.53
N LYS A 243 6.30 -22.04 3.19
CA LYS A 243 7.15 -21.16 4.01
C LYS A 243 6.76 -21.20 5.50
N SER A 244 5.94 -22.17 5.92
CA SER A 244 5.48 -22.26 7.30
C SER A 244 6.64 -22.44 8.28
N PRO A 245 6.63 -21.81 9.46
CA PRO A 245 7.57 -22.14 10.53
C PRO A 245 7.43 -23.60 11.01
N PHE A 246 6.29 -24.26 10.75
CA PHE A 246 6.01 -25.62 11.20
C PHE A 246 6.52 -26.71 10.26
N LEU A 247 7.07 -26.36 9.08
CA LEU A 247 7.50 -27.33 8.05
C LEU A 247 8.37 -28.46 8.60
N ARG A 248 9.37 -28.13 9.43
CA ARG A 248 10.29 -29.12 10.00
C ARG A 248 9.57 -30.12 10.90
N LEU A 249 8.64 -29.64 11.73
CA LEU A 249 7.86 -30.48 12.64
C LEU A 249 6.90 -31.38 11.85
N VAL A 250 6.21 -30.82 10.85
CA VAL A 250 5.28 -31.55 9.99
C VAL A 250 6.02 -32.63 9.20
N LYS A 251 7.16 -32.30 8.56
CA LYS A 251 8.01 -33.29 7.86
C LYS A 251 8.51 -34.39 8.80
N SER A 252 8.94 -34.04 10.02
CA SER A 252 9.42 -35.02 11.00
C SER A 252 8.31 -35.98 11.45
N ARG A 253 7.09 -35.47 11.65
CA ARG A 253 5.94 -36.30 12.01
C ARG A 253 5.52 -37.20 10.85
N LEU A 254 5.44 -36.65 9.63
CA LEU A 254 5.14 -37.41 8.42
C LEU A 254 6.14 -38.55 8.20
N ASP A 255 7.44 -38.28 8.35
CA ASP A 255 8.51 -39.28 8.27
C ASP A 255 8.24 -40.47 9.21
N SER A 256 7.94 -40.17 10.47
CA SER A 256 7.65 -41.19 11.49
C SER A 256 6.41 -42.02 11.15
N LEU A 257 5.34 -41.39 10.63
CA LEU A 257 4.11 -42.07 10.22
C LEU A 257 4.35 -42.97 9.00
N MET A 258 5.09 -42.49 8.00
CA MET A 258 5.43 -43.28 6.82
C MET A 258 6.28 -44.49 7.18
N TRP A 259 7.27 -44.31 8.05
CA TRP A 259 8.08 -45.43 8.55
C TRP A 259 7.24 -46.47 9.30
N GLN A 260 6.32 -46.03 10.16
CA GLN A 260 5.39 -46.93 10.84
C GLN A 260 4.50 -47.70 9.86
N SER A 261 4.02 -47.06 8.79
CA SER A 261 3.27 -47.74 7.72
C SER A 261 4.12 -48.80 7.03
N SER A 262 5.36 -48.46 6.64
CA SER A 262 6.28 -49.41 6.01
C SER A 262 6.59 -50.61 6.90
N LEU A 263 6.74 -50.40 8.22
CA LEU A 263 6.92 -51.48 9.18
C LEU A 263 5.68 -52.39 9.32
N LYS A 264 4.48 -51.81 9.23
CA LYS A 264 3.23 -52.55 9.33
C LYS A 264 2.97 -53.39 8.08
N GLU A 265 3.23 -52.84 6.90
CA GLU A 265 3.09 -53.55 5.62
C GLU A 265 4.19 -54.59 5.43
N ASN A 266 5.43 -54.23 5.82
CA ASN A 266 6.61 -55.09 5.78
C ASN A 266 6.85 -55.75 4.40
N THR A 267 6.73 -54.96 3.33
CA THR A 267 7.00 -55.38 1.94
C THR A 267 8.16 -54.60 1.35
N ALA A 268 8.83 -55.16 0.33
CA ALA A 268 9.92 -54.49 -0.36
C ALA A 268 9.45 -53.16 -0.99
N GLU A 269 8.22 -53.14 -1.50
CA GLU A 269 7.57 -51.96 -2.08
C GLU A 269 7.39 -50.85 -1.04
N ALA A 270 6.90 -51.18 0.16
CA ALA A 270 6.66 -50.18 1.20
C ALA A 270 7.96 -49.53 1.73
N TYR A 271 9.05 -50.30 1.80
CA TYR A 271 10.36 -49.75 2.15
C TYR A 271 10.97 -48.94 1.01
N THR A 272 10.81 -49.38 -0.25
CA THR A 272 11.28 -48.63 -1.42
C THR A 272 10.59 -47.28 -1.52
N HIS A 273 9.26 -47.25 -1.35
CA HIS A 273 8.49 -46.02 -1.35
C HIS A 273 8.94 -45.04 -0.26
N TYR A 274 9.23 -45.52 0.95
CA TYR A 274 9.79 -44.67 2.02
C TYR A 274 11.14 -44.04 1.61
N ILE A 275 12.04 -44.85 1.04
CA ILE A 275 13.37 -44.40 0.60
C ILE A 275 13.23 -43.34 -0.51
N ASP A 276 12.36 -43.57 -1.49
CA ASP A 276 12.12 -42.63 -2.59
C ASP A 276 11.60 -41.28 -2.08
N GLN A 277 10.66 -41.29 -1.14
CA GLN A 277 10.09 -40.08 -0.54
C GLN A 277 11.10 -39.29 0.31
N ALA A 278 12.07 -40.01 0.90
CA ALA A 278 13.17 -39.37 1.60
C ALA A 278 14.18 -38.75 0.62
N ASN A 279 14.51 -39.45 -0.48
CA ASN A 279 15.39 -38.96 -1.53
C ASN A 279 14.82 -37.73 -2.25
N SER A 280 13.50 -37.66 -2.42
CA SER A 280 12.78 -36.50 -2.97
C SER A 280 12.61 -35.35 -1.96
N GLN A 281 13.13 -35.49 -0.74
CA GLN A 281 13.06 -34.50 0.35
C GLN A 281 11.63 -34.13 0.78
N VAL A 282 10.65 -34.99 0.49
CA VAL A 282 9.28 -34.87 1.01
C VAL A 282 9.28 -35.11 2.52
N ILE A 283 10.01 -36.14 2.96
CA ILE A 283 10.26 -36.45 4.37
C ILE A 283 11.74 -36.25 4.74
N LEU A 284 12.08 -36.30 6.03
CA LEU A 284 13.46 -36.07 6.50
C LEU A 284 14.39 -37.26 6.23
N GLY A 285 13.85 -38.46 6.07
CA GLY A 285 14.63 -39.68 5.84
C GLY A 285 15.31 -40.22 7.09
N ASN A 286 14.75 -39.95 8.27
CA ASN A 286 15.34 -40.34 9.56
C ASN A 286 15.55 -41.86 9.69
N TYR A 287 14.83 -42.67 8.89
CA TYR A 287 14.87 -44.12 8.92
C TYR A 287 15.42 -44.78 7.64
N ILE A 288 16.08 -44.04 6.73
CA ILE A 288 16.58 -44.58 5.44
C ILE A 288 17.45 -45.82 5.65
N GLY A 289 18.40 -45.77 6.59
CA GLY A 289 19.32 -46.90 6.83
C GLY A 289 18.59 -48.17 7.32
N GLN A 290 17.56 -48.01 8.17
CA GLN A 290 16.72 -49.13 8.61
C GLN A 290 15.87 -49.66 7.45
N ALA A 291 15.29 -48.77 6.63
CA ALA A 291 14.48 -49.13 5.48
C ALA A 291 15.30 -49.91 4.44
N GLU A 292 16.51 -49.47 4.10
CA GLU A 292 17.40 -50.17 3.16
C GLU A 292 17.77 -51.57 3.65
N LYS A 293 18.06 -51.70 4.95
CA LYS A 293 18.38 -53.01 5.55
C LYS A 293 17.18 -53.94 5.44
N ARG A 294 15.97 -53.46 5.74
CA ARG A 294 14.74 -54.25 5.64
C ARG A 294 14.43 -54.65 4.20
N TYR A 295 14.57 -53.72 3.26
CA TYR A 295 14.41 -53.98 1.83
C TYR A 295 15.33 -55.12 1.35
N LYS A 296 16.62 -55.10 1.72
CA LYS A 296 17.59 -56.14 1.33
C LYS A 296 17.33 -57.53 1.94
N MET A 297 16.47 -57.62 2.95
CA MET A 297 16.15 -58.88 3.65
C MET A 297 14.86 -59.55 3.14
N LEU A 298 14.09 -58.87 2.28
CA LEU A 298 12.88 -59.38 1.64
C LEU A 298 13.17 -59.84 0.21
#